data_AF-A0A8T4TFC7-F1
#
_entry.id   AF-A0A8T4TFC7-F1
#
_cell.length_a   1.000
_cell.length_b   1.000
_cell.length_c   1.000
_cell.angle_alpha   90.00
_cell.angle_beta   90.00
_cell.angle_gamma   90.00
#
_symmetry.space_group_name_H-M   'P 1'
#
loop_
_entity.id
_entity.type
_entity.pdbx_description
1 polymer ?
#
loop_
_entity_poly.entity_id
_entity_poly.type
_entity_poly.pdbx_seq_one_letter_code
_entity_poly.pdbx_strand_id
1 'polypeptide(L)' 'MVTKGNLKYGDFPVKLDAELKKKIESFITQGENRFEYPSIKNFVDKAVLKYLKEVKHE' A
#
# COMPACT_ATOMS: atom_id res chain seq x y z
N MET A 1 -22.74 -22.89 -9.11
CA MET A 1 -21.99 -21.83 -9.82
C MET A 1 -21.70 -20.73 -8.83
N VAL A 2 -20.45 -20.56 -8.40
CA VAL A 2 -20.09 -19.51 -7.43
C VAL A 2 -19.83 -18.25 -8.23
N THR A 3 -20.77 -17.30 -8.21
CA THR A 3 -20.56 -15.97 -8.78
C THR A 3 -19.48 -15.29 -7.95
N LYS A 4 -18.24 -15.33 -8.46
CA LYS A 4 -17.14 -14.54 -7.92
C LYS A 4 -17.56 -13.07 -8.04
N GLY A 5 -18.02 -12.51 -6.91
CA GLY A 5 -18.35 -11.10 -6.82
C GLY A 5 -17.20 -10.29 -7.37
N ASN A 6 -17.48 -9.45 -8.36
CA ASN A 6 -16.53 -8.54 -8.94
C ASN A 6 -16.23 -7.46 -7.88
N LEU A 7 -15.32 -7.78 -6.95
CA LEU A 7 -14.79 -6.85 -5.96
C LEU A 7 -14.06 -5.75 -6.75
N LYS A 8 -14.79 -4.70 -7.08
CA LYS A 8 -14.16 -3.44 -7.46
C LYS A 8 -13.35 -3.02 -6.24
N TYR A 9 -12.03 -2.96 -6.40
CA TYR A 9 -11.14 -2.33 -5.43
C TYR A 9 -11.57 -0.86 -5.36
N GLY A 10 -12.56 -0.59 -4.51
CA GLY A 10 -13.06 0.74 -4.25
C GLY A 10 -11.93 1.57 -3.63
N ASP A 11 -11.81 2.81 -4.05
CA ASP A 11 -10.94 3.77 -3.39
C ASP A 11 -11.58 4.09 -2.03
N PHE A 12 -11.28 3.26 -1.02
CA PHE A 12 -11.77 3.46 0.34
C PHE A 12 -10.82 4.41 1.06
N PRO A 13 -11.33 5.51 1.64
CA PRO A 13 -10.48 6.43 2.39
C PRO A 13 -9.97 5.74 3.65
N VAL A 14 -8.69 5.35 3.64
CA VAL A 14 -7.99 4.83 4.81
C VAL A 14 -7.40 6.01 5.58
N LYS A 15 -7.81 6.17 6.84
CA LYS A 15 -7.20 7.18 7.74
C LYS A 15 -5.82 6.69 8.13
N LEU A 16 -4.79 7.37 7.64
CA LEU A 16 -3.41 7.16 8.04
C LEU A 16 -3.03 8.16 9.12
N ASP A 17 -2.30 7.70 10.12
CA ASP A 17 -1.73 8.57 11.15
C ASP A 17 -0.84 9.66 10.53
N ALA A 18 -0.93 10.88 11.05
CA ALA A 18 -0.23 12.03 10.47
C ALA A 18 1.30 11.87 10.53
N GLU A 19 1.81 11.30 11.63
CA GLU A 19 3.23 10.98 11.78
C GLU A 19 3.68 9.89 10.80
N LEU A 20 2.87 8.85 10.64
CA LEU A 20 3.15 7.75 9.72
C LEU A 20 3.18 8.26 8.28
N LYS A 21 2.21 9.11 7.90
CA LYS A 21 2.16 9.75 6.59
C LYS A 21 3.42 10.56 6.31
N LYS A 22 3.86 11.41 7.26
CA LYS A 22 5.09 12.20 7.12
C LYS A 22 6.33 11.34 6.95
N LYS A 23 6.45 10.24 7.70
CA LYS A 23 7.57 9.30 7.58
C LYS A 23 7.60 8.66 6.20
N ILE A 24 6.44 8.23 5.69
CA ILE A 24 6.34 7.65 4.34
C ILE A 24 6.68 8.70 3.30
N GLU A 25 6.17 9.93 3.41
CA GLU A 25 6.49 11.03 2.50
C GLU A 25 7.99 11.34 2.47
N SER A 26 8.63 11.40 3.63
CA SER A 26 10.09 11.58 3.72
C SER A 26 10.84 10.40 3.09
N PHE A 27 10.37 9.17 3.29
CA PHE A 27 11.01 7.97 2.76
C PHE A 27 10.92 7.88 1.24
N ILE A 28 9.75 8.15 0.66
CA ILE A 28 9.53 8.09 -0.79
C ILE A 28 10.18 9.27 -1.54
N THR A 29 10.45 10.39 -0.85
CA THR A 29 11.13 11.54 -1.44
C THR A 29 12.66 11.41 -1.43
N GLN A 30 13.22 10.47 -0.67
CA GLN A 30 14.66 10.24 -0.62
C GLN A 30 15.16 9.32 -1.75
N GLY A 31 16.01 9.88 -2.62
CA GLY A 31 16.81 9.12 -3.58
C GLY A 31 16.00 8.30 -4.58
N GLU A 32 16.42 7.05 -4.79
CA GLU A 32 15.84 6.13 -5.78
C GLU A 32 14.46 5.59 -5.36
N ASN A 33 14.09 5.73 -4.07
CA ASN A 33 12.80 5.28 -3.55
C ASN A 33 11.62 5.97 -4.23
N ARG A 34 11.81 7.17 -4.80
CA ARG A 34 10.79 7.89 -5.55
C ARG A 34 10.37 7.15 -6.83
N PHE A 35 11.30 6.44 -7.45
CA PHE A 35 11.01 5.64 -8.65
C PHE A 35 10.28 4.34 -8.30
N GLU A 36 10.62 3.72 -7.17
CA GLU A 36 9.97 2.50 -6.71
C GLU A 36 8.59 2.75 -6.08
N TYR A 37 8.42 3.93 -5.47
CA TYR A 37 7.23 4.39 -4.75
C TYR A 37 6.78 5.80 -5.21
N PRO A 38 6.18 5.91 -6.40
CA PRO A 38 5.73 7.20 -6.95
C PRO A 38 4.65 7.91 -6.12
N SER A 39 4.02 7.22 -5.16
CA SER A 39 2.97 7.78 -4.30
C SER A 39 2.87 7.01 -2.99
N ILE A 40 2.36 7.67 -1.94
CA ILE A 40 2.09 7.06 -0.62
C ILE A 40 1.19 5.84 -0.77
N LYS A 41 0.12 5.94 -1.59
CA LYS A 41 -0.78 4.81 -1.87
C LYS A 41 -0.02 3.59 -2.41
N ASN A 42 0.86 3.81 -3.40
CA ASN A 42 1.63 2.73 -4.01
C ASN A 42 2.61 2.08 -3.01
N PHE A 43 3.21 2.87 -2.11
CA PHE A 43 4.01 2.36 -1.01
C PHE A 43 3.19 1.46 -0.08
N VAL A 44 2.03 1.95 0.38
CA VAL A 44 1.15 1.20 1.29
C VAL A 44 0.64 -0.08 0.63
N ASP A 45 0.16 0.00 -0.62
CA ASP A 45 -0.32 -1.16 -1.38
C ASP A 45 0.78 -2.23 -1.50
N LYS A 46 2.01 -1.86 -1.88
CA LYS A 46 3.14 -2.81 -1.98
C LYS A 46 3.52 -3.41 -0.63
N ALA A 47 3.58 -2.59 0.41
CA ALA A 47 3.91 -3.05 1.77
C ALA A 47 2.87 -4.05 2.29
N VAL A 48 1.58 -3.74 2.14
CA VAL A 48 0.48 -4.62 2.53
C VAL A 48 0.49 -5.91 1.71
N LEU A 49 0.68 -5.82 0.39
CA LEU A 49 0.77 -7.02 -0.46
C LEU A 49 1.94 -7.92 -0.08
N LYS A 50 3.10 -7.35 0.25
CA LYS A 50 4.27 -8.11 0.71
C LYS A 50 3.96 -8.82 2.02
N TYR A 51 3.44 -8.09 3.02
CA TYR A 51 3.07 -8.66 4.31
C TYR A 51 2.04 -9.80 4.17
N LEU A 52 0.99 -9.60 3.37
CA LEU A 52 -0.04 -10.62 3.13
C LEU A 52 0.51 -11.87 2.43
N LYS A 53 1.52 -11.73 1.56
CA LYS A 53 2.18 -12.89 0.95
C LYS A 53 3.01 -13.66 1.96
N GLU A 54 3.72 -12.95 2.84
CA GLU A 54 4.52 -13.57 3.90
C GLU A 54 3.63 -14.31 4.90
N VAL A 55 2.52 -13.71 5.34
CA VAL A 55 1.54 -14.35 6.27
C VAL A 55 0.84 -15.56 5.64
N LYS A 56 0.62 -15.58 4.33
CA LYS A 56 0.01 -16.74 3.64
C LYS A 56 0.98 -17.91 3.43
N HIS A 57 2.27 -17.72 3.68
CA HIS A 57 3.30 -18.72 3.49
C HIS A 57 3.69 -19.46 4.79
N GLU A 58 3.00 -19.17 5.90
CA GLU A 58 3.01 -19.92 7.17
C GLU A 58 1.78 -20.83 7.27
#